data_AF-A0A974AH09-F1
#
_entry.id   AF-A0A974AH09-F1
#
_cell.length_a   1.000
_cell.length_b   1.000
_cell.length_c   1.000
_cell.angle_alpha   90.00
_cell.angle_beta   90.00
_cell.angle_gamma   90.00
#
_symmetry.space_group_name_H-M   'P 1'
#
loop_
_entity.id
_entity.type
_entity.pdbx_description
1 polymer ?
#
loop_
_entity_poly.entity_id
_entity_poly.type
_entity_poly.pdbx_seq_one_letter_code
_entity_poly.pdbx_strand_id
1 'polypeptide(L)'
;MFERRVVFGKKQATSGDLKEPLRPAPGADGAAPAFHRRQWEDPRIGPMLRDAGFAPDDAASIVPTADNRLAVFAAANQRLQERTESFNRDMTARHGYCHALPFLVIDHKIWDGPHGAFLYTQMDLIGYDEWNVIMLAEDPQTTEACGLAGHPGFLPAVTQLMTEHVIAWEAQHNALLKTFGITASGGRDISREQYEMEKDTLRREIIDKAGWMKLRIIDDLLRKS
;
A
#
# COMPACT_ATOMS: atom_id res chain seq x y z
N MET A 1 -11.94 -45.14 -56.82
CA MET A 1 -11.40 -43.78 -57.00
C MET A 1 -10.47 -43.49 -55.84
N PHE A 2 -9.17 -43.30 -56.14
CA PHE A 2 -8.11 -42.61 -55.36
C PHE A 2 -7.88 -43.02 -53.88
N GLU A 3 -6.69 -43.12 -53.31
CA GLU A 3 -5.27 -43.20 -53.71
C GLU A 3 -4.49 -43.42 -52.39
N ARG A 4 -3.27 -43.95 -52.47
CA ARG A 4 -2.36 -44.17 -51.34
C ARG A 4 -1.79 -42.85 -50.80
N ARG A 5 -1.49 -42.80 -49.49
CA ARG A 5 -0.12 -42.45 -49.04
C ARG A 5 0.20 -43.02 -47.66
N VAL A 6 1.45 -43.44 -47.54
CA VAL A 6 2.07 -44.31 -46.55
C VAL A 6 3.22 -43.52 -45.91
N VAL A 7 3.20 -43.44 -44.58
CA VAL A 7 4.32 -43.62 -43.61
C VAL A 7 5.41 -42.54 -43.52
N PHE A 8 5.66 -42.01 -42.32
CA PHE A 8 6.86 -42.25 -41.48
C PHE A 8 7.01 -41.17 -40.40
N GLY A 9 7.02 -41.59 -39.14
CA GLY A 9 7.44 -40.79 -37.98
C GLY A 9 7.81 -41.73 -36.83
N LYS A 10 9.11 -41.93 -36.63
CA LYS A 10 9.75 -42.89 -35.71
C LYS A 10 9.61 -42.47 -34.23
N LYS A 11 9.68 -43.49 -33.36
CA LYS A 11 9.81 -43.47 -31.90
C LYS A 11 10.93 -42.55 -31.36
N GLN A 12 10.67 -41.93 -30.20
CA GLN A 12 11.56 -41.77 -29.02
C GLN A 12 10.63 -41.36 -27.85
N ALA A 13 10.31 -42.21 -26.87
CA ALA A 13 11.11 -42.75 -25.79
C ALA A 13 11.61 -41.69 -24.79
N THR A 14 11.25 -41.95 -23.53
CA THR A 14 11.81 -41.50 -22.25
C THR A 14 11.55 -40.06 -21.79
N SER A 15 10.49 -39.95 -20.99
CA SER A 15 10.42 -39.09 -19.81
C SER A 15 11.66 -39.34 -18.96
N GLY A 16 12.60 -38.40 -18.97
CA GLY A 16 13.80 -38.38 -18.14
C GLY A 16 13.95 -36.98 -17.55
N ASP A 17 13.79 -36.90 -16.23
CA ASP A 17 14.18 -35.84 -15.30
C ASP A 17 14.65 -34.52 -15.88
N LEU A 18 13.71 -33.56 -15.99
CA LEU A 18 14.06 -32.16 -15.87
C LEU A 18 14.37 -31.89 -14.39
N LYS A 19 15.67 -31.85 -14.07
CA LYS A 19 16.19 -31.34 -12.81
C LYS A 19 15.47 -30.03 -12.46
N GLU A 20 14.69 -30.08 -11.39
CA GLU A 20 14.27 -28.91 -10.64
C GLU A 20 15.49 -28.00 -10.43
N PRO A 21 15.45 -26.71 -10.80
CA PRO A 21 16.44 -25.78 -10.30
C PRO A 21 16.24 -25.70 -8.79
N LEU A 22 17.11 -26.41 -8.07
CA LEU A 22 17.25 -26.41 -6.62
C LEU A 22 17.13 -24.96 -6.14
N ARG A 23 16.02 -24.61 -5.49
CA ARG A 23 15.91 -23.35 -4.74
C ARG A 23 17.07 -23.35 -3.73
N PRO A 24 17.91 -22.32 -3.68
CA PRO A 24 18.82 -22.17 -2.57
C PRO A 24 17.99 -22.18 -1.29
N ALA A 25 18.41 -22.97 -0.31
CA ALA A 25 17.77 -23.02 1.00
C ALA A 25 17.61 -21.59 1.56
N PRO A 26 16.52 -21.28 2.28
CA PRO A 26 16.34 -19.99 2.91
C PRO A 26 17.49 -19.78 3.90
N GLY A 27 18.43 -18.91 3.53
CA GLY A 27 19.37 -18.34 4.47
C GLY A 27 18.57 -17.50 5.45
N ALA A 28 18.84 -17.71 6.74
CA ALA A 28 18.24 -16.94 7.82
C ALA A 28 18.42 -15.43 7.60
N ASP A 29 17.42 -14.68 8.07
CA ASP A 29 17.25 -13.22 8.06
C ASP A 29 16.65 -12.64 6.77
N GLY A 30 15.35 -12.32 6.88
CA GLY A 30 14.46 -11.85 5.81
C GLY A 30 14.69 -10.42 5.34
N ALA A 31 15.92 -10.06 4.98
CA ALA A 31 16.24 -8.80 4.31
C ALA A 31 16.91 -9.09 2.96
N ALA A 32 16.30 -8.61 1.87
CA ALA A 32 17.00 -8.56 0.58
C ALA A 32 17.97 -7.36 0.61
N PRO A 33 19.28 -7.57 0.40
CA PRO A 33 20.24 -6.47 0.36
C PRO A 33 19.88 -5.47 -0.75
N ALA A 34 20.09 -4.17 -0.53
CA ALA A 34 19.87 -3.11 -1.53
C ALA A 34 20.63 -3.35 -2.85
N PHE A 35 21.76 -4.06 -2.78
CA PHE A 35 22.58 -4.40 -3.92
C PHE A 35 22.67 -5.91 -4.08
N HIS A 36 22.43 -6.41 -5.29
CA HIS A 36 22.67 -7.83 -5.56
C HIS A 36 24.16 -8.15 -5.35
N ARG A 37 24.50 -9.29 -4.72
CA ARG A 37 25.88 -9.75 -4.48
C ARG A 37 26.78 -9.63 -5.71
N ARG A 38 26.24 -9.89 -6.91
CA ARG A 38 26.94 -9.75 -8.20
C ARG A 38 27.41 -8.32 -8.51
N GLN A 39 26.68 -7.30 -8.08
CA GLN A 39 27.04 -5.89 -8.28
C GLN A 39 28.08 -5.44 -7.24
N TRP A 40 27.97 -5.93 -6.01
CA TRP A 40 28.93 -5.65 -4.94
C TRP A 40 30.32 -6.29 -5.17
N GLU A 41 30.33 -7.47 -5.78
CA GLU A 41 31.54 -8.22 -6.13
C GLU A 41 32.11 -7.85 -7.51
N ASP A 42 31.41 -7.04 -8.33
CA ASP A 42 31.93 -6.60 -9.62
C ASP A 42 33.16 -5.70 -9.41
N PRO A 43 34.32 -6.01 -10.02
CA PRO A 43 35.56 -5.26 -9.83
C PRO A 43 35.51 -3.78 -10.22
N ARG A 44 34.52 -3.37 -11.03
CA ARG A 44 34.34 -1.98 -11.49
C ARG A 44 33.31 -1.23 -10.65
N ILE A 45 32.34 -1.93 -10.07
CA ILE A 45 31.20 -1.33 -9.37
C ILE A 45 31.39 -1.40 -7.85
N GLY A 46 31.88 -2.54 -7.34
CA GLY A 46 32.10 -2.78 -5.92
C GLY A 46 33.02 -1.74 -5.24
N PRO A 47 34.17 -1.37 -5.82
CA PRO A 47 35.02 -0.32 -5.25
C PRO A 47 34.31 1.04 -5.20
N MET A 48 33.55 1.41 -6.23
CA MET A 48 32.81 2.69 -6.27
C MET A 48 31.71 2.75 -5.19
N LEU A 49 31.02 1.64 -4.95
CA LEU A 49 30.00 1.56 -3.90
C LEU A 49 30.62 1.67 -2.49
N ARG A 50 31.80 1.05 -2.28
CA ARG A 50 32.55 1.13 -1.01
C ARG A 50 33.11 2.54 -0.77
N ASP A 51 33.67 3.17 -1.79
CA ASP A 51 34.22 4.53 -1.71
C ASP A 51 33.13 5.59 -1.47
N ALA A 52 31.90 5.32 -1.94
CA ALA A 52 30.73 6.17 -1.70
C ALA A 52 30.05 5.92 -0.33
N GLY A 53 30.62 5.05 0.52
CA GLY A 53 30.15 4.81 1.88
C GLY A 53 28.92 3.90 2.02
N PHE A 54 28.52 3.20 0.96
CA PHE A 54 27.41 2.23 1.05
C PHE A 54 27.86 0.97 1.79
N ALA A 55 27.01 0.46 2.70
CA ALA A 55 27.20 -0.84 3.34
C ALA A 55 26.20 -1.86 2.74
N PRO A 56 26.63 -3.10 2.47
CA PRO A 56 25.78 -4.12 1.85
C PRO A 56 24.58 -4.49 2.74
N ASP A 57 24.71 -4.33 4.06
CA ASP A 57 23.68 -4.61 5.07
C ASP A 57 23.29 -3.33 5.85
N ASP A 58 23.27 -2.17 5.19
CA ASP A 58 22.74 -0.96 5.82
C ASP A 58 21.22 -1.15 6.08
N ALA A 59 20.82 -1.10 7.34
CA ALA A 59 19.42 -1.18 7.75
C ALA A 59 18.57 -0.08 7.08
N ALA A 60 19.18 1.06 6.71
CA ALA A 60 18.54 2.14 5.98
C ALA A 60 18.34 1.85 4.48
N SER A 61 18.94 0.78 3.95
CA SER A 61 18.88 0.38 2.54
C SER A 61 18.00 -0.87 2.30
N ILE A 62 17.24 -1.31 3.31
CA ILE A 62 16.32 -2.44 3.16
C ILE A 62 15.08 -1.96 2.39
N VAL A 63 14.98 -2.33 1.11
CA VAL A 63 13.74 -2.16 0.35
C VAL A 63 12.70 -3.15 0.91
N PRO A 64 11.51 -2.70 1.36
CA PRO A 64 10.47 -3.61 1.81
C PRO A 64 10.13 -4.62 0.71
N THR A 65 10.31 -5.91 0.99
CA THR A 65 9.89 -6.98 0.09
C THR A 65 8.37 -6.98 -0.04
N ALA A 66 7.83 -7.54 -1.13
CA ALA A 66 6.38 -7.65 -1.32
C ALA A 66 5.68 -8.36 -0.14
N ASP A 67 6.33 -9.37 0.43
CA ASP A 67 5.85 -10.10 1.61
C ASP A 67 5.78 -9.20 2.86
N ASN A 68 6.75 -8.29 3.03
CA ASN A 68 6.74 -7.33 4.15
C ASN A 68 5.59 -6.32 4.02
N ARG A 69 5.23 -5.93 2.79
CA ARG A 69 4.09 -5.03 2.54
C ARG A 69 2.76 -5.69 2.91
N LEU A 70 2.56 -6.94 2.50
CA LEU A 70 1.36 -7.70 2.86
C LEU A 70 1.24 -7.87 4.38
N ALA A 71 2.36 -8.10 5.08
CA ALA A 71 2.38 -8.19 6.53
C ALA A 71 2.00 -6.86 7.20
N VAL A 72 2.51 -5.72 6.72
CA VAL A 72 2.16 -4.39 7.25
C VAL A 72 0.66 -4.10 7.08
N PHE A 73 0.10 -4.37 5.90
CA PHE A 73 -1.34 -4.17 5.66
C PHE A 73 -2.21 -5.14 6.47
N ALA A 74 -1.80 -6.41 6.59
CA ALA A 74 -2.52 -7.39 7.41
C ALA A 74 -2.53 -6.97 8.89
N ALA A 75 -1.38 -6.54 9.43
CA ALA A 75 -1.29 -6.04 10.79
C ALA A 75 -2.12 -4.77 10.99
N ALA A 76 -2.13 -3.86 10.02
CA ALA A 76 -2.94 -2.66 10.08
C ALA A 76 -4.45 -2.94 10.03
N ASN A 77 -4.87 -3.89 9.19
CA ASN A 77 -6.26 -4.34 9.14
C ASN A 77 -6.67 -5.01 10.45
N GLN A 78 -5.79 -5.84 11.04
CA GLN A 78 -6.04 -6.44 12.35
C GLN A 78 -6.21 -5.37 13.44
N ARG A 79 -5.34 -4.35 13.48
CA ARG A 79 -5.50 -3.22 14.41
C ARG A 79 -6.82 -2.48 14.22
N LEU A 80 -7.29 -2.35 12.98
CA LEU A 80 -8.60 -1.75 12.69
C LEU A 80 -9.75 -2.63 13.20
N GLN A 81 -9.67 -3.95 13.03
CA GLN A 81 -10.66 -4.89 13.57
C GLN A 81 -10.71 -4.80 15.10
N GLU A 82 -9.56 -4.84 15.77
CA GLU A 82 -9.47 -4.71 17.23
C GLU A 82 -10.04 -3.37 17.73
N ARG A 83 -9.75 -2.27 17.04
CA ARG A 83 -10.35 -0.94 17.33
C ARG A 83 -11.86 -0.93 17.13
N THR A 84 -12.36 -1.58 16.09
CA THR A 84 -13.79 -1.69 15.79
C THR A 84 -14.51 -2.48 16.88
N GLU A 85 -13.94 -3.61 17.28
CA GLU A 85 -14.48 -4.41 18.39
C GLU A 85 -14.45 -3.65 19.72
N SER A 86 -13.36 -2.95 20.02
CA SER A 86 -13.27 -2.12 21.23
C SER A 86 -14.32 -1.02 21.22
N PHE A 87 -14.47 -0.32 20.09
CA PHE A 87 -15.48 0.71 19.92
C PHE A 87 -16.89 0.15 20.16
N ASN A 88 -17.23 -0.98 19.55
CA ASN A 88 -18.54 -1.61 19.72
C ASN A 88 -18.79 -2.09 21.15
N ARG A 89 -17.78 -2.65 21.83
CA ARG A 89 -17.89 -3.01 23.25
C ARG A 89 -18.15 -1.79 24.14
N ASP A 90 -17.37 -0.73 23.96
CA ASP A 90 -17.48 0.49 24.77
C ASP A 90 -18.83 1.19 24.54
N MET A 91 -19.28 1.25 23.29
CA MET A 91 -20.57 1.84 22.96
C MET A 91 -21.74 0.97 23.42
N THR A 92 -21.66 -0.36 23.30
CA THR A 92 -22.67 -1.28 23.82
C THR A 92 -22.80 -1.16 25.34
N ALA A 93 -21.69 -1.02 26.07
CA ALA A 93 -21.72 -0.81 27.51
C ALA A 93 -22.44 0.49 27.93
N ARG A 94 -22.41 1.52 27.06
CA ARG A 94 -23.04 2.83 27.31
C ARG A 94 -24.49 2.90 26.85
N HIS A 95 -24.80 2.28 25.70
CA HIS A 95 -26.05 2.45 24.97
C HIS A 95 -26.92 1.18 24.92
N GLY A 96 -26.45 0.08 25.53
CA GLY A 96 -27.13 -1.22 25.56
C GLY A 96 -26.96 -2.06 24.30
N TYR A 97 -26.85 -1.41 23.13
CA TYR A 97 -26.57 -2.04 21.85
C TYR A 97 -25.80 -1.08 20.96
N CYS A 98 -24.74 -1.56 20.29
CA CYS A 98 -24.07 -0.83 19.24
C CYS A 98 -23.37 -1.78 18.28
N HIS A 99 -23.61 -1.61 16.98
CA HIS A 99 -22.87 -2.30 15.93
C HIS A 99 -22.45 -1.35 14.82
N ALA A 100 -21.24 -0.82 14.95
CA ALA A 100 -20.61 0.05 13.97
C ALA A 100 -19.57 -0.70 13.12
N LEU A 101 -19.44 -0.26 11.88
CA LEU A 101 -18.47 -0.74 10.90
C LEU A 101 -17.55 0.40 10.43
N PRO A 102 -16.29 0.10 10.10
CA PRO A 102 -15.38 1.07 9.54
C PRO A 102 -15.73 1.37 8.08
N PHE A 103 -15.73 2.66 7.74
CA PHE A 103 -15.82 3.18 6.38
C PHE A 103 -14.51 3.91 6.03
N LEU A 104 -13.92 3.57 4.89
CA LEU A 104 -12.69 4.19 4.40
C LEU A 104 -13.00 5.39 3.50
N VAL A 105 -12.40 6.55 3.80
CA VAL A 105 -12.55 7.75 2.98
C VAL A 105 -11.83 7.60 1.64
N ILE A 106 -10.55 7.23 1.68
CA ILE A 106 -9.81 6.70 0.55
C ILE A 106 -10.08 5.19 0.55
N ASP A 107 -10.99 4.79 -0.33
CA ASP A 107 -11.51 3.43 -0.45
C ASP A 107 -10.44 2.42 -0.87
N HIS A 108 -10.62 1.15 -0.48
CA HIS A 108 -9.74 0.04 -0.85
C HIS A 108 -9.48 -0.05 -2.37
N LYS A 109 -10.45 0.32 -3.22
CA LYS A 109 -10.26 0.34 -4.69
C LYS A 109 -9.17 1.31 -5.16
N ILE A 110 -8.90 2.37 -4.39
CA ILE A 110 -7.84 3.33 -4.67
C ILE A 110 -6.50 2.76 -4.18
N TRP A 111 -6.49 2.16 -3.00
CA TRP A 111 -5.31 1.50 -2.40
C TRP A 111 -4.83 0.27 -3.20
N ASP A 112 -5.76 -0.51 -3.72
CA ASP A 112 -5.46 -1.69 -4.56
C ASP A 112 -5.31 -1.30 -6.04
N GLY A 113 -5.59 -0.04 -6.38
CA GLY A 113 -5.56 0.49 -7.73
C GLY A 113 -4.17 0.97 -8.16
N PRO A 114 -4.07 1.56 -9.37
CA PRO A 114 -2.81 2.01 -9.95
C PRO A 114 -2.02 3.01 -9.10
N HIS A 115 -2.73 3.79 -8.26
CA HIS A 115 -2.16 4.86 -7.45
C HIS A 115 -1.86 4.44 -6.00
N GLY A 116 -2.17 3.20 -5.60
CA GLY A 116 -1.94 2.72 -4.24
C GLY A 116 -0.47 2.68 -3.83
N ALA A 117 0.41 2.38 -4.79
CA ALA A 117 1.85 2.37 -4.57
C ALA A 117 2.39 3.76 -4.19
N PHE A 118 1.84 4.84 -4.76
CA PHE A 118 2.18 6.22 -4.37
C PHE A 118 1.81 6.47 -2.90
N LEU A 119 0.59 6.14 -2.50
CA LEU A 119 0.11 6.36 -1.13
C LEU A 119 0.94 5.60 -0.09
N TYR A 120 1.16 4.30 -0.31
CA TYR A 120 1.86 3.48 0.67
C TYR A 120 3.40 3.58 0.57
N THR A 121 3.97 3.46 -0.62
CA THR A 121 5.44 3.34 -0.75
C THR A 121 6.13 4.70 -0.73
N GLN A 122 5.50 5.73 -1.30
CA GLN A 122 6.14 7.05 -1.45
C GLN A 122 5.73 8.00 -0.33
N MET A 123 4.45 7.99 0.07
CA MET A 123 3.95 8.81 1.17
C MET A 123 3.99 8.10 2.53
N ASP A 124 4.28 6.79 2.58
CA ASP A 124 4.33 5.99 3.82
C ASP A 124 3.02 6.05 4.62
N LEU A 125 1.89 6.04 3.90
CA LEU A 125 0.55 6.07 4.47
C LEU A 125 -0.06 4.67 4.54
N ILE A 126 -0.75 4.38 5.64
CA ILE A 126 -1.51 3.14 5.83
C ILE A 126 -3.01 3.45 5.79
N GLY A 127 -3.74 2.82 4.86
CA GLY A 127 -5.17 3.09 4.63
C GLY A 127 -6.11 2.74 5.78
N TYR A 128 -5.67 1.90 6.72
CA TYR A 128 -6.47 1.47 7.89
C TYR A 128 -6.26 2.33 9.15
N ASP A 129 -5.38 3.34 9.06
CA ASP A 129 -5.14 4.27 10.16
C ASP A 129 -6.33 5.21 10.38
N GLU A 130 -6.42 5.78 11.59
CA GLU A 130 -7.58 6.57 12.05
C GLU A 130 -7.92 7.77 11.16
N TRP A 131 -6.92 8.39 10.54
CA TRP A 131 -7.11 9.54 9.66
C TRP A 131 -8.00 9.21 8.43
N ASN A 132 -8.02 7.95 8.01
CA ASN A 132 -8.79 7.49 6.83
C ASN A 132 -10.09 6.75 7.18
N VAL A 133 -10.37 6.50 8.46
CA VAL A 133 -11.47 5.62 8.91
C VAL A 133 -12.56 6.42 9.63
N ILE A 134 -13.82 6.15 9.30
CA ILE A 134 -15.01 6.61 10.04
C ILE A 134 -15.72 5.38 10.62
N MET A 135 -16.18 5.44 11.87
CA MET A 135 -17.10 4.42 12.41
C MET A 135 -18.54 4.84 12.11
N LEU A 136 -19.28 3.99 11.41
CA LEU A 136 -20.67 4.25 11.00
C LEU A 136 -21.58 3.11 11.45
N ALA A 137 -22.84 3.39 11.75
CA ALA A 137 -23.83 2.38 12.16
C ALA A 137 -24.10 1.37 11.05
N GLU A 138 -24.00 0.07 11.33
CA GLU A 138 -24.39 -0.97 10.36
C GLU A 138 -25.91 -0.96 10.12
N ASP A 139 -26.68 -0.67 11.17
CA ASP A 139 -28.12 -0.84 11.20
C ASP A 139 -28.86 0.37 11.81
N PRO A 140 -30.19 0.50 11.60
CA PRO A 140 -30.98 1.61 12.14
C PRO A 140 -31.02 1.66 13.68
N GLN A 141 -30.99 0.51 14.36
CA GLN A 141 -31.00 0.48 15.83
C GLN A 141 -29.69 1.08 16.39
N THR A 142 -28.55 0.80 15.75
CA THR A 142 -27.28 1.45 16.10
C THR A 142 -27.31 2.96 15.85
N THR A 143 -27.96 3.41 14.76
CA THR A 143 -28.13 4.85 14.48
C THR A 143 -28.88 5.54 15.61
N GLU A 144 -30.01 4.96 16.05
CA GLU A 144 -30.85 5.51 17.12
C GLU A 144 -30.18 5.42 18.50
N ALA A 145 -29.61 4.27 18.84
CA ALA A 145 -29.03 4.03 20.17
C ALA A 145 -27.69 4.75 20.40
N CYS A 146 -26.82 4.77 19.37
CA CYS A 146 -25.45 5.28 19.48
C CYS A 146 -25.24 6.67 18.86
N GLY A 147 -26.24 7.23 18.16
CA GLY A 147 -26.14 8.53 17.51
C GLY A 147 -25.12 8.57 16.36
N LEU A 148 -24.85 7.43 15.73
CA LEU A 148 -23.92 7.30 14.62
C LEU A 148 -24.66 7.46 13.29
N ALA A 149 -24.01 8.04 12.28
CA ALA A 149 -24.56 8.05 10.93
C ALA A 149 -24.60 6.62 10.34
N GLY A 150 -25.66 6.31 9.59
CA GLY A 150 -25.83 5.01 8.94
C GLY A 150 -24.76 4.74 7.88
N HIS A 151 -24.26 3.50 7.83
CA HIS A 151 -23.24 3.07 6.89
C HIS A 151 -23.83 3.03 5.46
N PRO A 152 -23.31 3.82 4.51
CA PRO A 152 -23.89 3.95 3.17
C PRO A 152 -23.58 2.76 2.25
N GLY A 153 -22.77 1.81 2.72
CA GLY A 153 -22.15 0.81 1.87
C GLY A 153 -21.05 1.47 1.04
N PHE A 154 -21.31 1.65 -0.25
CA PHE A 154 -20.36 2.26 -1.19
C PHE A 154 -20.83 3.66 -1.60
N LEU A 155 -19.91 4.63 -1.60
CA LEU A 155 -20.16 6.01 -2.05
C LEU A 155 -19.36 6.31 -3.33
N PRO A 156 -19.90 6.00 -4.54
CA PRO A 156 -19.18 6.18 -5.80
C PRO A 156 -18.65 7.61 -6.01
N ALA A 157 -19.44 8.62 -5.65
CA ALA A 157 -19.06 10.03 -5.80
C ALA A 157 -17.87 10.42 -4.91
N VAL A 158 -17.80 9.87 -3.69
CA VAL A 158 -16.65 10.09 -2.80
C VAL A 158 -15.42 9.38 -3.36
N THR A 159 -15.56 8.12 -3.78
CA THR A 159 -14.46 7.35 -4.38
C THR A 159 -13.91 8.04 -5.63
N GLN A 160 -14.77 8.56 -6.50
CA GLN A 160 -14.34 9.31 -7.68
C GLN A 160 -13.57 10.58 -7.28
N LEU A 161 -14.14 11.40 -6.38
CA LEU A 161 -13.50 12.63 -5.92
C LEU A 161 -12.14 12.36 -5.25
N MET A 162 -12.03 11.32 -4.43
CA MET A 162 -10.77 10.95 -3.80
C MET A 162 -9.77 10.39 -4.82
N THR A 163 -10.22 9.68 -5.85
CA THR A 163 -9.36 9.23 -6.95
C THR A 163 -8.74 10.44 -7.68
N GLU A 164 -9.54 11.46 -8.00
CA GLU A 164 -9.07 12.69 -8.65
C GLU A 164 -8.01 13.42 -7.80
N HIS A 165 -8.23 13.51 -6.49
CA HIS A 165 -7.25 14.07 -5.57
C HIS A 165 -5.95 13.26 -5.53
N VAL A 166 -6.04 11.93 -5.45
CA VAL A 166 -4.85 11.05 -5.43
C VAL A 166 -4.02 11.18 -6.70
N ILE A 167 -4.66 11.25 -7.87
CA ILE A 167 -3.99 11.50 -9.14
C ILE A 167 -3.25 12.84 -9.12
N ALA A 168 -3.89 13.89 -8.62
CA ALA A 168 -3.28 15.22 -8.54
C ALA A 168 -2.08 15.24 -7.59
N TRP A 169 -2.18 14.62 -6.41
CA TRP A 169 -1.09 14.52 -5.45
C TRP A 169 0.08 13.69 -5.98
N GLU A 170 -0.19 12.58 -6.68
CA GLU A 170 0.87 11.80 -7.32
C GLU A 170 1.58 12.63 -8.42
N ALA A 171 0.83 13.40 -9.21
CA ALA A 171 1.41 14.29 -10.20
C ALA A 171 2.31 15.38 -9.56
N GLN A 172 1.86 15.96 -8.43
CA GLN A 172 2.63 16.93 -7.65
C GLN A 172 3.92 16.31 -7.10
N HIS A 173 3.83 15.12 -6.50
CA HIS A 173 4.98 14.36 -6.02
C HIS A 173 5.99 14.07 -7.14
N ASN A 174 5.51 13.64 -8.31
CA ASN A 174 6.36 13.40 -9.48
C ASN A 174 7.03 14.69 -9.99
N ALA A 175 6.38 15.85 -9.83
CA ALA A 175 6.98 17.15 -10.12
C ALA A 175 8.07 17.53 -9.11
N LEU A 176 7.86 17.25 -7.82
CA LEU A 176 8.86 17.45 -6.76
C LEU A 176 10.12 16.61 -7.04
N LEU A 177 9.95 15.32 -7.37
CA LEU A 177 11.08 14.44 -7.73
C LEU A 177 11.92 15.00 -8.88
N LYS A 178 11.27 15.53 -9.92
CA LYS A 178 11.94 16.18 -11.05
C LYS A 178 12.66 17.47 -10.63
N THR A 179 12.01 18.30 -9.81
CA THR A 179 12.52 19.61 -9.38
C THR A 179 13.79 19.46 -8.54
N PHE A 180 13.80 18.50 -7.62
CA PHE A 180 14.95 18.27 -6.73
C PHE A 180 16.01 17.35 -7.34
N GLY A 181 15.84 16.92 -8.59
CA GLY A 181 16.80 16.08 -9.30
C GLY A 181 17.06 14.74 -8.60
N ILE A 182 16.10 14.24 -7.82
CA ILE A 182 16.17 12.92 -7.16
C ILE A 182 15.98 11.86 -8.25
N THR A 183 17.05 11.63 -8.98
CA THR A 183 17.29 10.40 -9.71
C THR A 183 18.18 9.51 -8.83
N ALA A 184 18.20 8.20 -9.07
CA ALA A 184 18.86 7.19 -8.22
C ALA A 184 20.36 7.43 -7.91
N SER A 185 20.97 8.47 -8.48
CA SER A 185 22.32 8.95 -8.23
C SER A 185 22.30 10.28 -7.45
N GLY A 186 22.26 10.16 -6.12
CA GLY A 186 22.47 11.18 -5.07
C GLY A 186 22.61 12.65 -5.47
N GLY A 187 21.57 13.44 -5.20
CA GLY A 187 21.63 14.91 -5.13
C GLY A 187 22.31 15.40 -3.85
N ARG A 188 22.79 16.67 -3.85
CA ARG A 188 23.43 17.34 -2.70
C ARG A 188 22.50 17.34 -1.47
N ASP A 189 23.04 17.20 -0.26
CA ASP A 189 22.26 17.03 0.99
C ASP A 189 21.11 18.03 1.18
N ILE A 190 21.29 19.32 0.83
CA ILE A 190 20.26 20.36 0.97
C ILE A 190 19.02 20.10 0.08
N SER A 191 19.20 19.55 -1.14
CA SER A 191 18.06 19.28 -2.02
C SER A 191 17.22 18.08 -1.56
N ARG A 192 17.84 17.17 -0.78
CA ARG A 192 17.14 16.03 -0.18
C ARG A 192 16.29 16.46 1.01
N GLU A 193 16.84 17.27 1.91
CA GLU A 193 16.08 17.79 3.06
C GLU A 193 14.86 18.60 2.60
N GLN A 194 15.03 19.48 1.61
CA GLN A 194 13.92 20.24 1.03
C GLN A 194 12.87 19.34 0.41
N TYR A 195 13.28 18.30 -0.32
CA TYR A 195 12.32 17.33 -0.86
C TYR A 195 11.55 16.61 0.23
N GLU A 196 12.20 16.13 1.30
CA GLU A 196 11.51 15.44 2.39
C GLU A 196 10.52 16.38 3.10
N MET A 197 10.86 17.67 3.27
CA MET A 197 9.93 18.67 3.80
C MET A 197 8.69 18.87 2.92
N GLU A 198 8.87 18.96 1.61
CA GLU A 198 7.76 19.07 0.65
C GLU A 198 6.93 17.78 0.60
N LYS A 199 7.59 16.61 0.68
CA LYS A 199 6.94 15.30 0.77
C LYS A 199 6.07 15.19 2.03
N ASP A 200 6.59 15.63 3.17
CA ASP A 200 5.86 15.65 4.44
C ASP A 200 4.70 16.66 4.43
N THR A 201 4.84 17.75 3.68
CA THR A 201 3.75 18.71 3.46
C THR A 201 2.64 18.08 2.63
N LEU A 202 2.99 17.39 1.53
CA LEU A 202 2.04 16.65 0.72
C LEU A 202 1.36 15.51 1.50
N ARG A 203 2.13 14.77 2.31
CA ARG A 203 1.58 13.72 3.19
C ARG A 203 0.54 14.29 4.15
N ARG A 204 0.81 15.44 4.77
CA ARG A 204 -0.13 16.13 5.65
C ARG A 204 -1.37 16.60 4.90
N GLU A 205 -1.22 17.13 3.69
CA GLU A 205 -2.35 17.53 2.85
C GLU A 205 -3.32 16.36 2.56
N ILE A 206 -2.78 15.17 2.27
CA ILE A 206 -3.59 13.95 2.06
C ILE A 206 -4.41 13.61 3.31
N ILE A 207 -3.75 13.61 4.47
CA ILE A 207 -4.35 13.32 5.78
C ILE A 207 -5.44 14.35 6.11
N ASP A 208 -5.14 15.65 5.95
CA ASP A 208 -6.06 16.74 6.24
C ASP A 208 -7.28 16.70 5.32
N LYS A 209 -7.08 16.40 4.03
CA LYS A 209 -8.18 16.26 3.08
C LYS A 209 -9.09 15.09 3.44
N ALA A 210 -8.52 13.94 3.80
CA ALA A 210 -9.31 12.81 4.27
C ALA A 210 -10.07 13.17 5.55
N GLY A 211 -9.42 13.84 6.51
CA GLY A 211 -10.06 14.36 7.73
C GLY A 211 -11.25 15.28 7.43
N TRP A 212 -11.11 16.22 6.50
CA TRP A 212 -12.21 17.09 6.06
C TRP A 212 -13.34 16.31 5.40
N MET A 213 -13.00 15.32 4.57
CA MET A 213 -13.97 14.45 3.93
C MET A 213 -14.74 13.59 4.93
N LYS A 214 -14.12 13.16 6.05
CA LYS A 214 -14.83 12.42 7.12
C LYS A 214 -16.02 13.22 7.63
N LEU A 215 -15.78 14.48 7.99
CA LEU A 215 -16.82 15.38 8.50
C LEU A 215 -17.92 15.60 7.47
N ARG A 216 -17.54 15.88 6.23
CA ARG A 216 -18.50 16.07 5.14
C ARG A 216 -19.38 14.83 4.90
N ILE A 217 -18.78 13.64 4.90
CA ILE A 217 -19.51 12.37 4.71
C ILE A 217 -20.51 12.18 5.85
N ILE A 218 -20.10 12.38 7.10
CA ILE A 218 -20.99 12.28 8.26
C ILE A 218 -22.17 13.25 8.12
N ASP A 219 -21.90 14.53 7.82
CA ASP A 219 -22.94 15.55 7.66
C ASP A 219 -23.92 15.19 6.53
N ASP A 220 -23.42 14.70 5.40
CA ASP A 220 -24.24 14.31 4.26
C ASP A 220 -25.10 13.06 4.55
N LEU A 221 -24.61 12.14 5.40
CA LEU A 221 -25.35 10.96 5.82
C LEU A 221 -26.45 11.32 6.85
N LEU A 222 -26.14 12.17 7.82
CA LEU A 222 -27.10 12.62 8.84
C LEU A 222 -28.23 13.48 8.26
N ARG A 223 -28.00 14.18 7.14
CA ARG A 223 -29.08 14.92 6.45
C ARG A 223 -30.05 14.01 5.70
N LYS A 224 -29.67 12.76 5.44
CA LYS A 224 -30.46 11.80 4.65
C LYS A 224 -31.21 10.78 5.52
N SER A 225 -30.81 10.63 6.78
CA SER A 225 -31.51 9.85 7.81
C SER A 225 -32.67 10.63 8.42
#